data_AF-A0A150P1D4-F1
#
_entry.id   AF-A0A150P1D4-F1
#
_cell.length_a   1.000
_cell.length_b   1.000
_cell.length_c   1.000
_cell.angle_alpha   90.00
_cell.angle_beta   90.00
_cell.angle_gamma   90.00
#
_symmetry.space_group_name_H-M   'P 1'
#
loop_
_entity.id
_entity.type
_entity.pdbx_description
1 polymer ?
#
loop_
_entity_poly.entity_id
_entity_poly.type
_entity_poly.pdbx_seq_one_letter_code
_entity_poly.pdbx_strand_id
1 'polypeptide(L)'
;LLGVTAFVATVYKEPRDTSKKLGYLRVGARVVRSAEPAGTAGCPGGWYAIEPRGFLCVGQDATLDLDDPILKAAGPGPNLRTALPYRYGFVRAVLPLYLRVPTAAEQRKSEFKLDEHLAWFEENKATVQRVILGANDVPLDERGAPLPGKRLGELGLAKNSLELGEGALFGGEGENDPIPSWLDGGKRLIRNISDFKVPDYAVFADRARRFTGLSFIGSFPTGPESLNRRFAITTDLRLAPTTKVKPDTGSPWHGVELNDQLTLPLAFVRSRNARDVEIQGDKATPGKDLPFREIIPLTGRMRRIEGVKYYRTKDQRYVSQLDVGLAVAPSAWPAVAEKGEKWIEVSIQHQTLVLWEGKRPVYATLVSTGQAGMGDPKTTTATVRGAFRIRNKHITATMDSNESSSVGGRADTTADAPSSSRGAKPDKGGPSKERPAKKPGAAAKPEEGAKTPRKGDGEYGVTRRRGEGTYALKDVPYIQYFAAGYALHAAYWHDVFGTPRSHGCINMSPIDAHRVFLWTEPQVPPGWHAINTGEELGEGTTIIIHE
;
A
#
# COMPACT_ATOMS: atom_id res chain seq x y z
N LEU A 1 -11.43 -27.33 11.45
CA LEU A 1 -10.67 -26.20 10.86
C LEU A 1 -9.18 -26.53 10.89
N LEU A 2 -8.39 -25.81 10.11
CA LEU A 2 -6.93 -25.77 10.13
C LEU A 2 -6.51 -24.32 10.34
N GLY A 3 -5.48 -24.07 11.15
CA GLY A 3 -4.94 -22.73 11.42
C GLY A 3 -3.53 -22.54 10.84
N VAL A 4 -3.22 -21.33 10.37
CA VAL A 4 -1.91 -20.99 9.79
C VAL A 4 -1.00 -20.32 10.81
N THR A 5 0.19 -20.89 11.02
CA THR A 5 1.17 -20.42 12.02
C THR A 5 2.44 -19.85 11.40
N ALA A 6 2.73 -20.11 10.13
CA ALA A 6 3.75 -19.39 9.39
C ALA A 6 3.23 -18.04 8.89
N PHE A 7 4.14 -17.09 8.64
CA PHE A 7 3.79 -15.81 8.06
C PHE A 7 3.07 -15.95 6.72
N VAL A 8 3.52 -16.89 5.89
CA VAL A 8 2.89 -17.32 4.64
C VAL A 8 2.85 -18.84 4.62
N ALA A 9 1.68 -19.41 4.32
CA ALA A 9 1.49 -20.84 4.08
C ALA A 9 0.95 -21.04 2.66
N THR A 10 1.72 -21.71 1.81
CA THR A 10 1.38 -21.92 0.40
C THR A 10 0.29 -22.99 0.27
N VAL A 11 -0.69 -22.73 -0.60
CA VAL A 11 -1.69 -23.73 -0.98
C VAL A 11 -1.27 -24.39 -2.28
N TYR A 12 -1.22 -25.71 -2.26
CA TYR A 12 -0.75 -26.55 -3.35
C TYR A 12 -1.93 -27.23 -4.05
N LYS A 13 -1.81 -27.46 -5.37
CA LYS A 13 -2.86 -28.14 -6.15
C LYS A 13 -3.01 -29.60 -5.74
N GLU A 14 -1.90 -30.24 -5.43
CA GLU A 14 -1.82 -31.66 -5.04
C GLU A 14 -1.16 -31.75 -3.64
N PRO A 15 -1.29 -32.89 -2.91
CA PRO A 15 -0.70 -33.06 -1.58
C PRO A 15 0.83 -33.28 -1.64
N ARG A 16 1.54 -32.31 -2.22
CA ARG A 16 3.00 -32.22 -2.32
C ARG A 16 3.44 -30.79 -2.62
N ASP A 17 4.58 -30.40 -2.06
CA ASP A 17 5.20 -29.07 -2.14
C ASP A 17 5.80 -28.74 -3.53
N THR A 18 6.02 -29.75 -4.36
CA THR A 18 6.47 -29.61 -5.76
C THR A 18 5.33 -29.33 -6.74
N SER A 19 4.07 -29.37 -6.29
CA SER A 19 2.92 -29.13 -7.16
C SER A 19 2.66 -27.63 -7.40
N LYS A 20 1.78 -27.36 -8.38
CA LYS A 20 1.36 -25.99 -8.72
C LYS A 20 0.83 -25.25 -7.49
N LYS A 21 1.33 -24.03 -7.26
CA LYS A 21 0.85 -23.14 -6.19
C LYS A 21 -0.46 -22.48 -6.63
N LEU A 22 -1.53 -22.68 -5.86
CA LEU A 22 -2.84 -22.09 -6.12
C LEU A 22 -2.99 -20.71 -5.49
N GLY A 23 -2.24 -20.44 -4.42
CA GLY A 23 -2.31 -19.20 -3.65
C GLY A 23 -1.61 -19.37 -2.32
N TYR A 24 -1.90 -18.50 -1.36
CA TYR A 24 -1.41 -18.67 0.00
C TYR A 24 -2.33 -18.04 1.04
N LEU A 25 -2.20 -18.55 2.26
CA LEU A 25 -2.79 -17.99 3.47
C LEU A 25 -1.70 -17.30 4.29
N ARG A 26 -2.10 -16.46 5.25
CA ARG A 26 -1.17 -15.82 6.20
C ARG A 26 -1.45 -16.25 7.63
N VAL A 27 -0.47 -16.01 8.49
CA VAL A 27 -0.55 -16.26 9.93
C VAL A 27 -1.90 -15.78 10.50
N GLY A 28 -2.52 -16.61 11.34
CA GLY A 28 -3.82 -16.34 11.96
C GLY A 28 -5.03 -16.75 11.11
N ALA A 29 -4.85 -17.03 9.82
CA ALA A 29 -5.91 -17.56 8.98
C ALA A 29 -6.41 -18.91 9.49
N ARG A 30 -7.74 -19.11 9.40
CA ARG A 30 -8.42 -20.35 9.74
C ARG A 30 -9.27 -20.78 8.55
N VAL A 31 -9.09 -22.01 8.11
CA VAL A 31 -9.80 -22.55 6.94
C VAL A 31 -10.44 -23.90 7.22
N VAL A 32 -11.53 -24.16 6.51
CA VAL A 32 -12.17 -25.48 6.49
C VAL A 32 -11.23 -26.46 5.80
N ARG A 33 -11.17 -27.69 6.32
CA ARG A 33 -10.29 -28.76 5.84
C ARG A 33 -11.02 -30.10 5.82
N SER A 34 -10.48 -31.06 5.07
CA SER A 34 -10.87 -32.48 5.14
C SER A 34 -10.70 -33.03 6.55
N ALA A 35 -11.49 -34.05 6.91
CA ALA A 35 -11.40 -34.71 8.22
C ALA A 35 -10.05 -35.41 8.41
N GLU A 36 -9.64 -36.18 7.40
CA GLU A 36 -8.39 -36.94 7.35
C GLU A 36 -7.38 -36.30 6.36
N PRO A 37 -6.06 -36.52 6.55
CA PRO A 37 -5.06 -36.10 5.60
C PRO A 37 -5.09 -36.97 4.34
N ALA A 38 -4.87 -36.35 3.18
CA ALA A 38 -4.75 -37.03 1.89
C ALA A 38 -3.43 -37.79 1.71
N GLY A 39 -2.46 -37.57 2.59
CA GLY A 39 -1.17 -38.25 2.60
C GLY A 39 -0.16 -37.53 3.50
N THR A 40 0.98 -38.17 3.75
CA THR A 40 2.04 -37.65 4.64
C THR A 40 3.40 -37.52 3.95
N ALA A 41 3.48 -37.81 2.65
CA ALA A 41 4.71 -37.74 1.88
C ALA A 41 5.29 -36.30 1.92
N GLY A 42 6.50 -36.14 2.45
CA GLY A 42 7.13 -34.82 2.63
C GLY A 42 6.44 -33.92 3.66
N CYS A 43 5.39 -34.39 4.33
CA CYS A 43 4.62 -33.63 5.32
C CYS A 43 4.22 -34.55 6.48
N PRO A 44 5.05 -34.70 7.52
CA PRO A 44 4.78 -35.61 8.62
C PRO A 44 3.44 -35.36 9.34
N GLY A 45 2.99 -34.10 9.43
CA GLY A 45 1.70 -33.75 10.03
C GLY A 45 0.50 -33.94 9.10
N GLY A 46 0.72 -34.32 7.84
CA GLY A 46 -0.31 -34.63 6.86
C GLY A 46 -0.70 -33.45 5.97
N TRP A 47 -0.97 -33.76 4.70
CA TRP A 47 -1.55 -32.87 3.71
C TRP A 47 -3.07 -32.88 3.84
N TYR A 48 -3.66 -31.76 4.25
CA TYR A 48 -5.12 -31.64 4.34
C TYR A 48 -5.66 -30.89 3.14
N ALA A 49 -6.73 -31.40 2.54
CA ALA A 49 -7.48 -30.62 1.56
C ALA A 49 -8.18 -29.47 2.28
N ILE A 50 -8.21 -28.27 1.67
CA ILE A 50 -8.84 -27.08 2.23
C ILE A 50 -9.86 -26.47 1.27
N GLU A 51 -10.83 -25.74 1.82
CA GLU A 51 -11.80 -24.99 1.02
C GLU A 51 -11.16 -23.71 0.39
N PRO A 52 -11.56 -23.34 -0.84
CA PRO A 52 -12.46 -24.07 -1.72
C PRO A 52 -11.79 -25.27 -2.40
N ARG A 53 -10.46 -25.20 -2.61
CA ARG A 53 -9.65 -26.25 -3.27
C ARG A 53 -8.19 -26.15 -2.86
N GLY A 54 -7.48 -27.27 -2.95
CA GLY A 54 -6.03 -27.37 -2.73
C GLY A 54 -5.66 -28.01 -1.40
N PHE A 55 -4.36 -28.11 -1.15
CA PHE A 55 -3.78 -28.83 -0.02
C PHE A 55 -2.80 -27.96 0.73
N LEU A 56 -2.76 -28.16 2.05
CA LEU A 56 -1.84 -27.48 2.94
C LEU A 56 -1.21 -28.49 3.90
N CYS A 57 0.11 -28.38 4.09
CA CYS A 57 0.85 -29.25 4.99
C CYS A 57 0.73 -28.79 6.44
N VAL A 58 0.25 -29.67 7.32
CA VAL A 58 0.28 -29.45 8.77
C VAL A 58 1.68 -29.75 9.30
N GLY A 59 2.23 -28.84 10.09
CA GLY A 59 3.59 -28.90 10.62
C GLY A 59 4.17 -27.50 10.80
N GLN A 60 5.21 -27.18 10.03
CA GLN A 60 5.91 -25.89 10.16
C GLN A 60 5.02 -24.67 9.85
N ASP A 61 4.09 -24.82 8.91
CA ASP A 61 3.32 -23.69 8.37
C ASP A 61 1.89 -23.60 8.90
N ALA A 62 1.35 -24.72 9.39
CA ALA A 62 -0.01 -24.81 9.88
C ALA A 62 -0.18 -25.85 10.98
N THR A 63 -1.27 -25.71 11.73
CA THR A 63 -1.60 -26.53 12.88
C THR A 63 -3.07 -26.94 12.86
N LEU A 64 -3.36 -28.08 13.50
CA LEU A 64 -4.73 -28.51 13.83
C LEU A 64 -5.15 -28.03 15.22
N ASP A 65 -4.19 -27.62 16.05
CA ASP A 65 -4.45 -27.02 17.35
C ASP A 65 -4.91 -25.57 17.17
N LEU A 66 -6.21 -25.34 17.29
CA LEU A 66 -6.81 -24.01 17.14
C LEU A 66 -6.51 -23.10 18.33
N ASP A 67 -5.96 -23.65 19.42
CA ASP A 67 -5.53 -22.94 20.61
C ASP A 67 -4.04 -22.52 20.58
N ASP A 68 -3.34 -22.85 19.49
CA ASP A 68 -1.93 -22.50 19.28
C ASP A 68 -1.68 -21.01 19.57
N PRO A 69 -0.68 -20.67 20.41
CA PRO A 69 -0.39 -19.30 20.80
C PRO A 69 -0.15 -18.34 19.63
N ILE A 70 0.36 -18.82 18.48
CA ILE A 70 0.56 -17.99 17.28
C ILE A 70 -0.78 -17.57 16.68
N LEU A 71 -1.79 -18.45 16.67
CA LEU A 71 -3.12 -18.12 16.16
C LEU A 71 -3.85 -17.08 17.03
N LYS A 72 -3.48 -17.00 18.31
CA LYS A 72 -3.96 -15.96 19.24
C LYS A 72 -3.16 -14.67 19.06
N ALA A 73 -1.84 -14.77 18.84
CA ALA A 73 -0.95 -13.63 18.66
C ALA A 73 -1.14 -12.87 17.34
N ALA A 74 -1.50 -13.57 16.27
CA ALA A 74 -1.69 -13.00 14.93
C ALA A 74 -2.81 -11.95 14.82
N GLY A 75 -3.64 -11.80 15.86
CA GLY A 75 -4.72 -10.83 15.90
C GLY A 75 -5.80 -11.09 14.83
N PRO A 76 -6.71 -10.14 14.62
CA PRO A 76 -7.61 -10.20 13.47
C PRO A 76 -6.80 -10.08 12.17
N GLY A 77 -7.16 -10.91 11.19
CA GLY A 77 -6.62 -10.81 9.83
C GLY A 77 -6.97 -9.48 9.14
N PRO A 78 -6.62 -9.31 7.86
CA PRO A 78 -6.90 -8.07 7.13
C PRO A 78 -8.40 -7.74 7.14
N ASN A 79 -8.77 -6.48 7.40
CA ASN A 79 -10.15 -6.02 7.32
C ASN A 79 -10.51 -5.66 5.87
N LEU A 80 -11.18 -6.58 5.17
CA LEU A 80 -11.56 -6.40 3.76
C LEU A 80 -12.82 -5.55 3.57
N ARG A 81 -13.45 -5.07 4.65
CA ARG A 81 -14.57 -4.13 4.57
C ARG A 81 -14.09 -2.67 4.47
N THR A 82 -12.80 -2.42 4.69
CA THR A 82 -12.21 -1.08 4.68
C THR A 82 -11.16 -0.94 3.57
N ALA A 83 -11.02 0.28 3.06
CA ALA A 83 -10.08 0.61 1.98
C ALA A 83 -8.60 0.38 2.31
N LEU A 84 -8.24 0.36 3.60
CA LEU A 84 -6.94 -0.11 4.08
C LEU A 84 -7.17 -1.36 4.95
N PRO A 85 -6.56 -2.51 4.62
CA PRO A 85 -6.81 -3.77 5.33
C PRO A 85 -6.15 -3.86 6.70
N TYR A 86 -5.19 -2.98 6.99
CA TYR A 86 -4.50 -2.84 8.28
C TYR A 86 -4.44 -1.36 8.66
N ARG A 87 -3.93 -1.06 9.85
CA ARG A 87 -3.46 0.29 10.17
C ARG A 87 -2.06 0.49 9.60
N TYR A 88 -1.75 1.68 9.11
CA TYR A 88 -0.49 1.96 8.44
C TYR A 88 0.24 3.12 9.11
N GLY A 89 1.56 3.16 8.94
CA GLY A 89 2.37 4.30 9.35
C GLY A 89 3.74 4.31 8.69
N PHE A 90 4.39 5.48 8.76
CA PHE A 90 5.71 5.69 8.17
C PHE A 90 6.76 5.93 9.23
N VAL A 91 7.90 5.26 9.05
CA VAL A 91 9.07 5.42 9.91
C VAL A 91 9.65 6.83 9.75
N ARG A 92 9.83 7.53 10.88
CA ARG A 92 10.30 8.93 10.92
C ARG A 92 11.71 9.09 11.45
N ALA A 93 12.17 8.13 12.24
CA ALA A 93 13.53 7.99 12.73
C ALA A 93 13.95 6.51 12.60
N VAL A 94 15.24 6.20 12.63
CA VAL A 94 15.73 4.81 12.54
C VAL A 94 15.01 3.94 13.58
N LEU A 95 14.23 2.97 13.10
CA LEU A 95 13.29 2.21 13.91
C LEU A 95 13.84 0.80 14.16
N PRO A 96 14.18 0.44 15.41
CA PRO A 96 14.41 -0.97 15.75
C PRO A 96 13.09 -1.74 15.70
N LEU A 97 13.14 -2.96 15.17
CA LEU A 97 12.04 -3.92 15.24
C LEU A 97 12.40 -4.98 16.28
N TYR A 98 11.71 -4.93 17.43
CA TYR A 98 11.96 -5.82 18.56
C TYR A 98 11.17 -7.12 18.46
N LEU A 99 11.70 -8.19 19.03
CA LEU A 99 11.03 -9.50 19.11
C LEU A 99 10.20 -9.68 20.38
N ARG A 100 10.51 -8.90 21.40
CA ARG A 100 9.81 -8.85 22.69
C ARG A 100 9.88 -7.45 23.27
N VAL A 101 9.12 -7.20 24.33
CA VAL A 101 9.18 -5.91 25.05
C VAL A 101 10.63 -5.69 25.55
N PRO A 102 11.32 -4.62 25.09
CA PRO A 102 12.70 -4.37 25.45
C PRO A 102 12.77 -3.54 26.74
N THR A 103 13.71 -3.88 27.62
CA THR A 103 13.99 -3.07 28.82
C THR A 103 14.58 -1.71 28.45
N ALA A 104 14.46 -0.73 29.34
CA ALA A 104 15.04 0.59 29.20
C ALA A 104 16.56 0.55 28.87
N ALA A 105 17.31 -0.36 29.49
CA ALA A 105 18.74 -0.53 29.23
C ALA A 105 19.01 -1.07 27.82
N GLU A 106 18.23 -2.05 27.36
CA GLU A 106 18.33 -2.61 26.00
C GLU A 106 17.99 -1.56 24.94
N GLN A 107 16.97 -0.74 25.18
CA GLN A 107 16.59 0.34 24.28
C GLN A 107 17.70 1.40 24.19
N ARG A 108 18.24 1.89 25.32
CA ARG A 108 19.35 2.86 25.31
C ARG A 108 20.62 2.33 24.67
N LYS A 109 20.91 1.04 24.85
CA LYS A 109 22.07 0.39 24.21
C LYS A 109 21.90 0.26 22.70
N SER A 110 20.68 0.05 22.21
CA SER A 110 20.41 -0.25 20.80
C SER A 110 20.03 0.98 19.96
N GLU A 111 19.41 1.99 20.57
CA GLU A 111 18.91 3.18 19.91
C GLU A 111 19.83 4.39 20.14
N PHE A 112 20.42 4.88 19.05
CA PHE A 112 21.29 6.07 19.10
C PHE A 112 20.52 7.30 19.57
N LYS A 113 21.07 8.02 20.56
CA LYS A 113 20.51 9.26 21.15
C LYS A 113 19.03 9.10 21.58
N LEU A 114 18.70 7.96 22.19
CA LEU A 114 17.31 7.66 22.55
C LEU A 114 16.68 8.70 23.48
N ASP A 115 17.37 9.10 24.55
CA ASP A 115 16.80 10.05 25.52
C ASP A 115 16.53 11.42 24.89
N GLU A 116 17.43 11.92 24.02
CA GLU A 116 17.20 13.14 23.21
C GLU A 116 15.99 12.99 22.28
N HIS A 117 15.86 11.83 21.62
CA HIS A 117 14.72 11.53 20.74
C HIS A 117 13.39 11.50 21.51
N LEU A 118 13.37 10.92 22.71
CA LEU A 118 12.15 10.82 23.52
C LEU A 118 11.72 12.19 24.06
N ALA A 119 12.66 13.01 24.54
CA ALA A 119 12.37 14.39 24.95
C ALA A 119 11.79 15.20 23.79
N TRP A 120 12.44 15.14 22.62
CA TRP A 120 11.93 15.79 21.41
C TRP A 120 10.56 15.27 21.00
N PHE A 121 10.34 13.94 21.05
CA PHE A 121 9.06 13.36 20.66
C PHE A 121 7.94 13.90 21.54
N GLU A 122 8.18 14.04 22.84
CA GLU A 122 7.13 14.47 23.76
C GLU A 122 6.75 15.95 23.61
N GLU A 123 7.74 16.80 23.36
CA GLU A 123 7.49 18.21 23.00
C GLU A 123 6.73 18.37 21.68
N ASN A 124 6.86 17.39 20.76
CA ASN A 124 6.35 17.50 19.39
C ASN A 124 5.18 16.56 19.08
N LYS A 125 4.78 15.70 20.03
CA LYS A 125 3.84 14.57 19.82
C LYS A 125 2.55 15.00 19.12
N ALA A 126 1.95 16.10 19.60
CA ALA A 126 0.70 16.64 19.06
C ALA A 126 0.76 16.99 17.57
N THR A 127 1.91 17.48 17.10
CA THR A 127 2.11 17.81 15.68
C THR A 127 2.42 16.56 14.88
N VAL A 128 3.21 15.67 15.45
CA VAL A 128 3.89 14.65 14.68
C VAL A 128 3.16 13.31 14.61
N GLN A 129 2.22 13.08 15.53
CA GLN A 129 1.23 12.01 15.46
C GLN A 129 -0.10 12.47 14.86
N ARG A 130 -0.23 13.76 14.48
CA ARG A 130 -1.45 14.28 13.86
C ARG A 130 -1.75 13.56 12.55
N VAL A 131 -2.96 13.02 12.47
CA VAL A 131 -3.55 12.45 11.26
C VAL A 131 -4.57 13.41 10.64
N ILE A 132 -5.00 13.08 9.43
CA ILE A 132 -6.13 13.70 8.75
C ILE A 132 -7.18 12.62 8.46
N LEU A 133 -8.39 13.02 8.08
CA LEU A 133 -9.36 12.08 7.52
C LEU A 133 -8.79 11.46 6.24
N GLY A 134 -8.83 10.14 6.15
CA GLY A 134 -8.23 9.36 5.07
C GLY A 134 -9.16 8.32 4.48
N ALA A 135 -8.57 7.27 3.90
CA ALA A 135 -9.28 6.27 3.11
C ALA A 135 -10.38 5.54 3.89
N ASN A 136 -10.09 5.14 5.13
CA ASN A 136 -11.06 4.43 5.98
C ASN A 136 -12.12 5.36 6.61
N ASP A 137 -12.04 6.67 6.37
CA ASP A 137 -13.05 7.64 6.81
C ASP A 137 -14.10 7.93 5.73
N VAL A 138 -13.95 7.35 4.53
CA VAL A 138 -14.98 7.37 3.49
C VAL A 138 -15.95 6.22 3.76
N PRO A 139 -17.25 6.49 3.97
CA PRO A 139 -18.25 5.44 4.15
C PRO A 139 -18.43 4.64 2.85
N LEU A 140 -18.22 3.32 2.90
CA LEU A 140 -18.31 2.43 1.73
C LEU A 140 -19.48 1.44 1.86
N ASP A 141 -20.04 1.02 0.73
CA ASP A 141 -20.95 -0.12 0.63
C ASP A 141 -20.19 -1.45 0.56
N GLU A 142 -20.91 -2.58 0.47
CA GLU A 142 -20.32 -3.91 0.41
C GLU A 142 -19.46 -4.18 -0.84
N ARG A 143 -19.65 -3.38 -1.90
CA ARG A 143 -18.85 -3.45 -3.14
C ARG A 143 -17.56 -2.63 -3.03
N GLY A 144 -17.38 -1.89 -1.94
CA GLY A 144 -16.30 -0.91 -1.77
C GLY A 144 -16.58 0.43 -2.45
N ALA A 145 -17.81 0.70 -2.85
CA ALA A 145 -18.19 1.97 -3.47
C ALA A 145 -18.59 3.01 -2.39
N PRO A 146 -18.22 4.29 -2.55
CA PRO A 146 -18.63 5.36 -1.64
C PRO A 146 -20.16 5.47 -1.52
N LEU A 147 -20.66 5.59 -0.28
CA LEU A 147 -22.10 5.71 -0.02
C LEU A 147 -22.63 7.08 -0.48
N PRO A 148 -23.65 7.12 -1.35
CA PRO A 148 -24.24 8.37 -1.81
C PRO A 148 -24.76 9.23 -0.64
N GLY A 149 -24.50 10.54 -0.70
CA GLY A 149 -24.98 11.50 0.28
C GLY A 149 -24.25 11.50 1.62
N LYS A 150 -23.32 10.57 1.86
CA LYS A 150 -22.46 10.56 3.04
C LYS A 150 -21.21 11.41 2.83
N ARG A 151 -20.79 12.14 3.87
CA ARG A 151 -19.57 12.96 3.84
C ARG A 151 -18.37 12.21 4.41
N LEU A 152 -17.17 12.65 4.03
CA LEU A 152 -15.92 12.18 4.61
C LEU A 152 -15.95 12.36 6.15
N GLY A 153 -15.67 11.28 6.88
CA GLY A 153 -15.72 11.23 8.34
C GLY A 153 -17.09 10.90 8.93
N GLU A 154 -18.15 10.80 8.13
CA GLU A 154 -19.51 10.49 8.58
C GLU A 154 -19.74 8.97 8.69
N LEU A 155 -19.11 8.33 9.67
CA LEU A 155 -19.14 6.87 9.85
C LEU A 155 -20.31 6.36 10.73
N GLY A 156 -21.33 7.19 10.97
CA GLY A 156 -22.46 6.83 11.82
C GLY A 156 -22.07 6.65 13.29
N LEU A 157 -22.24 5.45 13.84
CA LEU A 157 -21.87 5.12 15.24
C LEU A 157 -20.38 4.79 15.42
N ALA A 158 -19.61 4.66 14.33
CA ALA A 158 -18.18 4.39 14.39
C ALA A 158 -17.36 5.69 14.42
N LYS A 159 -16.20 5.65 15.10
CA LYS A 159 -15.28 6.77 15.20
C LYS A 159 -14.45 6.94 13.92
N ASN A 160 -14.25 8.18 13.48
CA ASN A 160 -13.32 8.52 12.40
C ASN A 160 -11.88 8.71 12.89
N SER A 161 -10.92 8.79 11.98
CA SER A 161 -9.49 8.86 12.30
C SER A 161 -9.07 10.05 13.17
N LEU A 162 -9.84 11.13 13.19
CA LEU A 162 -9.57 12.29 14.07
C LEU A 162 -10.04 12.06 15.51
N GLU A 163 -10.94 11.09 15.72
CA GLU A 163 -11.53 10.72 17.01
C GLU A 163 -10.84 9.50 17.63
N LEU A 164 -10.02 8.79 16.85
CA LEU A 164 -9.23 7.66 17.31
C LEU A 164 -8.04 8.14 18.16
N GLY A 165 -7.81 7.44 19.27
CA GLY A 165 -6.58 7.59 20.04
C GLY A 165 -5.38 6.90 19.36
N GLU A 166 -4.17 7.17 19.87
CA GLU A 166 -2.92 6.61 19.35
C GLU A 166 -2.92 5.08 19.31
N GLY A 167 -3.48 4.43 20.33
CA GLY A 167 -3.58 2.97 20.39
C GLY A 167 -4.32 2.39 19.19
N ALA A 168 -5.49 2.94 18.88
CA ALA A 168 -6.32 2.52 17.76
C ALA A 168 -5.73 2.90 16.39
N LEU A 169 -5.03 4.04 16.29
CA LEU A 169 -4.30 4.45 15.09
C LEU A 169 -3.16 3.48 14.73
N PHE A 170 -2.63 2.74 15.71
CA PHE A 170 -1.64 1.68 15.51
C PHE A 170 -2.23 0.26 15.59
N GLY A 171 -3.55 0.10 15.50
CA GLY A 171 -4.22 -1.19 15.39
C GLY A 171 -4.62 -1.84 16.71
N GLY A 172 -4.42 -1.16 17.85
CA GLY A 172 -5.01 -1.57 19.13
C GLY A 172 -6.52 -1.37 19.19
N GLU A 173 -7.15 -1.95 20.21
CA GLU A 173 -8.56 -1.77 20.53
C GLU A 173 -8.81 -0.46 21.30
N GLY A 174 -7.81 0.00 22.06
CA GLY A 174 -7.88 1.23 22.85
C GLY A 174 -6.52 1.78 23.28
N GLU A 175 -6.53 2.78 24.17
CA GLU A 175 -5.30 3.41 24.66
C GLU A 175 -4.53 2.54 25.64
N ASN A 176 -5.21 1.74 26.45
CA ASN A 176 -4.60 1.02 27.57
C ASN A 176 -4.61 -0.50 27.37
N ASP A 177 -4.53 -0.94 26.11
CA ASP A 177 -4.49 -2.36 25.77
C ASP A 177 -3.37 -3.08 26.55
N PRO A 178 -3.64 -4.25 27.16
CA PRO A 178 -2.64 -4.96 27.94
C PRO A 178 -1.50 -5.45 27.04
N ILE A 179 -0.32 -5.66 27.64
CA ILE A 179 0.77 -6.38 26.97
C ILE A 179 0.24 -7.77 26.57
N PRO A 180 0.35 -8.17 25.30
CA PRO A 180 -0.12 -9.48 24.85
C PRO A 180 0.50 -10.62 25.65
N SER A 181 -0.27 -11.68 25.94
CA SER A 181 0.20 -12.80 26.75
C SER A 181 1.43 -13.51 26.18
N TRP A 182 1.62 -13.50 24.85
CA TRP A 182 2.82 -14.05 24.21
C TRP A 182 4.09 -13.22 24.42
N LEU A 183 3.97 -12.08 25.09
CA LEU A 183 5.04 -11.17 25.50
C LEU A 183 5.21 -11.07 27.02
N ASP A 184 4.52 -11.92 27.78
CA ASP A 184 4.49 -11.85 29.23
C ASP A 184 5.89 -12.00 29.87
N GLY A 185 6.09 -11.31 30.99
CA GLY A 185 7.37 -11.26 31.71
C GLY A 185 8.55 -10.73 30.88
N GLY A 186 8.28 -9.99 29.81
CA GLY A 186 9.32 -9.51 28.90
C GLY A 186 10.00 -10.63 28.12
N LYS A 187 9.34 -11.76 27.89
CA LYS A 187 9.83 -12.87 27.07
C LYS A 187 9.12 -12.88 25.71
N ARG A 188 9.60 -13.70 24.77
CA ARG A 188 8.84 -14.06 23.57
C ARG A 188 8.40 -15.51 23.72
N LEU A 189 7.11 -15.74 23.91
CA LEU A 189 6.55 -17.09 24.14
C LEU A 189 6.10 -17.79 22.85
N ILE A 190 6.27 -17.13 21.71
CA ILE A 190 6.03 -17.67 20.38
C ILE A 190 7.30 -17.62 19.54
N ARG A 191 7.43 -18.50 18.55
CA ARG A 191 8.55 -18.47 17.60
C ARG A 191 8.56 -17.16 16.78
N ASN A 192 9.73 -16.83 16.23
CA ASN A 192 9.86 -15.75 15.26
C ASN A 192 9.35 -16.23 13.88
N ILE A 193 8.24 -15.64 13.43
CA ILE A 193 7.63 -15.96 12.13
C ILE A 193 8.09 -15.04 10.99
N SER A 194 8.82 -13.97 11.29
CA SER A 194 9.33 -13.07 10.27
C SER A 194 10.38 -13.75 9.38
N ASP A 195 10.54 -13.24 8.17
CA ASP A 195 11.58 -13.71 7.23
C ASP A 195 12.99 -13.35 7.69
N PHE A 196 13.11 -12.43 8.65
CA PHE A 196 14.40 -12.07 9.24
C PHE A 196 14.73 -13.03 10.41
N LYS A 197 15.60 -14.00 10.14
CA LYS A 197 16.04 -14.98 11.13
C LYS A 197 17.15 -14.42 12.01
N VAL A 198 17.01 -14.64 13.32
CA VAL A 198 17.99 -14.26 14.34
C VAL A 198 18.12 -15.39 15.37
N PRO A 199 19.20 -15.43 16.14
CA PRO A 199 19.31 -16.33 17.29
C PRO A 199 18.21 -16.05 18.32
N ASP A 200 17.81 -17.07 19.09
CA ASP A 200 16.70 -16.99 20.05
C ASP A 200 16.93 -15.97 21.19
N TYR A 201 18.19 -15.65 21.48
CA TYR A 201 18.54 -14.64 22.49
C TYR A 201 18.47 -13.19 21.97
N ALA A 202 18.22 -12.98 20.68
CA ALA A 202 18.20 -11.65 20.09
C ALA A 202 16.98 -10.84 20.53
N VAL A 203 17.23 -9.60 20.97
CA VAL A 203 16.17 -8.68 21.40
C VAL A 203 15.54 -7.93 20.23
N PHE A 204 16.34 -7.64 19.19
CA PHE A 204 15.91 -7.01 17.95
C PHE A 204 16.11 -7.97 16.78
N ALA A 205 15.13 -7.99 15.87
CA ALA A 205 15.23 -8.72 14.62
C ALA A 205 15.92 -7.85 13.57
N ASP A 206 15.52 -6.60 13.40
CA ASP A 206 15.94 -5.79 12.24
C ASP A 206 15.83 -4.28 12.55
N ARG A 207 16.25 -3.43 11.61
CA ARG A 207 16.02 -1.99 11.63
C ARG A 207 15.29 -1.53 10.37
N ALA A 208 14.14 -0.89 10.54
CA ALA A 208 13.47 -0.22 9.44
C ALA A 208 14.09 1.16 9.19
N ARG A 209 14.37 1.45 7.92
CA ARG A 209 14.91 2.74 7.47
C ARG A 209 13.82 3.81 7.56
N ARG A 210 14.24 5.07 7.66
CA ARG A 210 13.32 6.22 7.55
C ARG A 210 12.53 6.13 6.24
N PHE A 211 11.26 6.52 6.30
CA PHE A 211 10.27 6.43 5.22
C PHE A 211 9.82 5.01 4.83
N THR A 212 10.25 3.96 5.55
CA THR A 212 9.65 2.63 5.42
C THR A 212 8.17 2.73 5.82
N GLY A 213 7.30 2.18 4.97
CA GLY A 213 5.89 2.00 5.29
C GLY A 213 5.69 0.70 6.05
N LEU A 214 4.98 0.76 7.18
CA LEU A 214 4.67 -0.38 8.03
C LEU A 214 3.16 -0.52 8.20
N SER A 215 2.75 -1.75 8.50
CA SER A 215 1.39 -2.20 8.75
C SER A 215 1.31 -2.73 10.18
N PHE A 216 0.18 -2.50 10.85
CA PHE A 216 -0.01 -2.84 12.25
C PHE A 216 -1.34 -3.55 12.51
N ILE A 217 -1.29 -4.51 13.43
CA ILE A 217 -2.39 -5.38 13.85
C ILE A 217 -2.76 -5.23 15.34
N GLY A 218 -2.06 -4.34 16.06
CA GLY A 218 -2.19 -4.19 17.51
C GLY A 218 -1.23 -3.15 18.04
N SER A 219 -1.51 -2.56 19.19
CA SER A 219 -0.53 -1.75 19.93
C SER A 219 -0.84 -1.75 21.42
N PHE A 220 0.18 -1.51 22.24
CA PHE A 220 0.02 -1.46 23.71
C PHE A 220 1.03 -0.49 24.33
N PRO A 221 0.67 0.24 25.40
CA PRO A 221 1.61 0.98 26.22
C PRO A 221 2.44 0.03 27.11
N THR A 222 3.57 0.50 27.60
CA THR A 222 4.43 -0.22 28.56
C THR A 222 4.69 0.61 29.81
N GLY A 223 5.30 0.02 30.83
CA GLY A 223 5.62 0.70 32.08
C GLY A 223 7.01 1.37 32.09
N PRO A 224 7.43 1.90 33.25
CA PRO A 224 8.71 2.60 33.40
C PRO A 224 9.94 1.75 33.06
N GLU A 225 9.86 0.43 33.28
CA GLU A 225 10.89 -0.55 32.93
C GLU A 225 11.17 -0.59 31.42
N SER A 226 10.23 -0.10 30.61
CA SER A 226 10.31 -0.02 29.14
C SER A 226 10.16 1.43 28.64
N LEU A 227 10.49 2.41 29.49
CA LEU A 227 10.45 3.86 29.21
C LEU A 227 9.05 4.43 28.96
N ASN A 228 7.99 3.79 29.47
CA ASN A 228 6.60 4.19 29.25
C ASN A 228 6.22 4.36 27.76
N ARG A 229 6.85 3.58 26.87
CA ARG A 229 6.65 3.71 25.42
C ARG A 229 5.49 2.83 24.96
N ARG A 230 4.77 3.28 23.94
CA ARG A 230 3.86 2.43 23.17
C ARG A 230 4.62 1.68 22.08
N PHE A 231 4.28 0.40 21.91
CA PHE A 231 4.76 -0.43 20.82
C PHE A 231 3.59 -0.87 19.96
N ALA A 232 3.72 -0.73 18.64
CA ALA A 232 2.84 -1.30 17.65
C ALA A 232 3.34 -2.69 17.24
N ILE A 233 2.41 -3.61 16.98
CA ILE A 233 2.66 -4.97 16.54
C ILE A 233 2.50 -5.00 15.03
N THR A 234 3.58 -5.34 14.33
CA THR A 234 3.59 -5.50 12.87
C THR A 234 2.93 -6.84 12.46
N THR A 235 2.54 -6.97 11.19
CA THR A 235 1.88 -8.17 10.65
C THR A 235 2.72 -9.45 10.75
N ASP A 236 4.03 -9.35 10.97
CA ASP A 236 4.94 -10.48 11.21
C ASP A 236 5.35 -10.63 12.70
N LEU A 237 4.57 -10.04 13.60
CA LEU A 237 4.68 -10.16 15.07
C LEU A 237 6.00 -9.61 15.65
N ARG A 238 6.53 -8.55 15.04
CA ARG A 238 7.60 -7.72 15.60
C ARG A 238 7.04 -6.42 16.17
N LEU A 239 7.75 -5.84 17.14
CA LEU A 239 7.36 -4.64 17.84
C LEU A 239 8.08 -3.40 17.32
N ALA A 240 7.31 -2.38 16.97
CA ALA A 240 7.77 -1.09 16.49
C ALA A 240 7.41 -0.01 17.51
N PRO A 241 8.36 0.72 18.11
CA PRO A 241 8.01 1.81 19.01
C PRO A 241 7.31 2.96 18.26
N THR A 242 6.13 3.35 18.72
CA THR A 242 5.30 4.36 18.03
C THR A 242 5.93 5.76 18.06
N THR A 243 6.82 6.02 19.01
CA THR A 243 7.58 7.28 19.09
C THR A 243 8.47 7.55 17.87
N LYS A 244 8.63 6.56 16.98
CA LYS A 244 9.43 6.63 15.75
C LYS A 244 8.63 6.43 14.47
N VAL A 245 7.31 6.25 14.58
CA VAL A 245 6.40 6.03 13.46
C VAL A 245 5.32 7.09 13.49
N LYS A 246 4.96 7.66 12.35
CA LYS A 246 3.73 8.46 12.21
C LYS A 246 2.62 7.59 11.65
N PRO A 247 1.44 7.52 12.28
CA PRO A 247 0.28 6.85 11.69
C PRO A 247 -0.14 7.57 10.41
N ASP A 248 -0.62 6.81 9.43
CA ASP A 248 -1.08 7.30 8.14
C ASP A 248 -2.43 6.70 7.79
N THR A 249 -3.35 7.55 7.35
CA THR A 249 -4.75 7.19 7.08
C THR A 249 -5.02 6.99 5.59
N GLY A 250 -4.01 7.20 4.73
CA GLY A 250 -4.14 7.10 3.28
C GLY A 250 -5.00 8.20 2.67
N SER A 251 -4.94 8.32 1.34
CA SER A 251 -5.77 9.30 0.63
C SER A 251 -7.26 8.98 0.73
N PRO A 252 -8.14 9.96 1.04
CA PRO A 252 -9.59 9.81 0.94
C PRO A 252 -10.12 9.93 -0.50
N TRP A 253 -9.25 10.18 -1.48
CA TRP A 253 -9.65 10.26 -2.90
C TRP A 253 -10.26 8.95 -3.38
N HIS A 254 -11.29 9.07 -4.22
CA HIS A 254 -11.93 7.97 -4.90
C HIS A 254 -12.55 8.47 -6.20
N GLY A 255 -12.66 7.57 -7.16
CA GLY A 255 -13.44 7.78 -8.37
C GLY A 255 -14.95 7.70 -8.13
N VAL A 256 -15.70 7.46 -9.19
CA VAL A 256 -17.16 7.52 -9.16
C VAL A 256 -17.80 6.33 -9.85
N GLU A 257 -18.89 5.85 -9.25
CA GLU A 257 -19.79 4.87 -9.88
C GLU A 257 -20.50 5.51 -11.06
N LEU A 258 -20.55 4.78 -12.17
CA LEU A 258 -21.19 5.22 -13.40
C LEU A 258 -22.55 4.54 -13.56
N ASN A 259 -23.55 5.35 -13.90
CA ASN A 259 -24.95 4.97 -14.04
C ASN A 259 -25.68 5.95 -14.99
N ASP A 260 -27.00 5.83 -15.11
CA ASP A 260 -27.79 6.66 -16.02
C ASP A 260 -27.77 8.16 -15.67
N GLN A 261 -27.51 8.51 -14.41
CA GLN A 261 -27.40 9.91 -13.96
C GLN A 261 -26.01 10.48 -14.21
N LEU A 262 -24.96 9.66 -14.07
CA LEU A 262 -23.58 10.04 -14.31
C LEU A 262 -22.90 9.02 -15.20
N THR A 263 -22.76 9.38 -16.48
CA THR A 263 -22.18 8.53 -17.52
C THR A 263 -21.06 9.25 -18.27
N LEU A 264 -20.29 8.49 -19.05
CA LEU A 264 -19.24 9.00 -19.92
C LEU A 264 -19.85 9.81 -21.08
N PRO A 265 -19.12 10.80 -21.64
CA PRO A 265 -17.77 11.21 -21.26
C PRO A 265 -17.73 12.11 -20.02
N LEU A 266 -16.67 11.98 -19.22
CA LEU A 266 -16.40 12.85 -18.07
C LEU A 266 -14.93 13.26 -18.00
N ALA A 267 -14.66 14.36 -17.30
CA ALA A 267 -13.34 14.87 -16.99
C ALA A 267 -13.11 14.86 -15.48
N PHE A 268 -11.89 14.51 -15.07
CA PHE A 268 -11.38 14.73 -13.73
C PHE A 268 -10.41 15.91 -13.74
N VAL A 269 -10.61 16.89 -12.85
CA VAL A 269 -9.67 18.00 -12.71
C VAL A 269 -8.37 17.50 -12.06
N ARG A 270 -7.24 17.63 -12.76
CA ARG A 270 -5.90 17.17 -12.33
C ARG A 270 -4.97 18.32 -11.94
N SER A 271 -5.27 19.54 -12.38
CA SER A 271 -4.49 20.73 -12.05
C SER A 271 -5.11 21.46 -10.85
N ARG A 272 -4.28 21.93 -9.92
CA ARG A 272 -4.73 22.73 -8.76
C ARG A 272 -5.08 24.18 -9.12
N ASN A 273 -4.67 24.62 -10.31
CA ASN A 273 -4.93 25.95 -10.84
C ASN A 273 -5.89 25.89 -12.04
N ALA A 274 -6.63 24.78 -12.17
CA ALA A 274 -7.56 24.58 -13.26
C ALA A 274 -8.66 25.65 -13.22
N ARG A 275 -9.03 26.14 -14.40
CA ARG A 275 -10.17 27.04 -14.59
C ARG A 275 -11.08 26.52 -15.67
N ASP A 276 -12.37 26.82 -15.56
CA ASP A 276 -13.23 26.74 -16.72
C ASP A 276 -12.85 27.84 -17.73
N VAL A 277 -13.33 27.68 -18.94
CA VAL A 277 -12.97 28.53 -20.07
C VAL A 277 -14.22 28.90 -20.84
N GLU A 278 -14.34 30.18 -21.13
CA GLU A 278 -15.30 30.70 -22.09
C GLU A 278 -14.62 30.84 -23.46
N ILE A 279 -15.27 30.35 -24.51
CA ILE A 279 -14.73 30.42 -25.87
C ILE A 279 -15.67 31.24 -26.75
N GLN A 280 -15.19 32.38 -27.24
CA GLN A 280 -15.87 33.27 -28.16
C GLN A 280 -15.01 33.44 -29.42
N GLY A 281 -15.54 33.09 -30.60
CA GLY A 281 -14.71 33.01 -31.81
C GLY A 281 -13.51 32.10 -31.56
N ASP A 282 -12.31 32.56 -31.88
CA ASP A 282 -11.05 31.83 -31.64
C ASP A 282 -10.34 32.23 -30.34
N LYS A 283 -11.03 32.94 -29.44
CA LYS A 283 -10.47 33.38 -28.16
C LYS A 283 -10.97 32.50 -27.03
N ALA A 284 -10.02 31.92 -26.28
CA ALA A 284 -10.27 31.22 -25.02
C ALA A 284 -9.95 32.16 -23.85
N THR A 285 -10.93 32.42 -22.98
CA THR A 285 -10.75 33.28 -21.80
C THR A 285 -10.96 32.45 -20.53
N PRO A 286 -10.00 32.43 -19.57
CA PRO A 286 -10.19 31.75 -18.29
C PRO A 286 -11.35 32.33 -17.50
N GLY A 287 -12.19 31.47 -16.95
CA GLY A 287 -13.28 31.83 -16.06
C GLY A 287 -12.97 31.47 -14.61
N LYS A 288 -13.86 30.70 -13.98
CA LYS A 288 -13.83 30.36 -12.56
C LYS A 288 -12.83 29.24 -12.26
N ASP A 289 -12.26 29.29 -11.06
CA ASP A 289 -11.43 28.21 -10.53
C ASP A 289 -12.28 26.94 -10.40
N LEU A 290 -11.71 25.82 -10.84
CA LEU A 290 -12.28 24.48 -10.71
C LEU A 290 -11.59 23.76 -9.55
N PRO A 291 -12.33 23.22 -8.57
CA PRO A 291 -11.75 22.42 -7.52
C PRO A 291 -10.89 21.27 -8.07
N PHE A 292 -9.69 21.11 -7.49
CA PHE A 292 -8.86 19.95 -7.77
C PHE A 292 -9.67 18.68 -7.51
N ARG A 293 -9.64 17.74 -8.47
CA ARG A 293 -10.38 16.47 -8.47
C ARG A 293 -11.89 16.55 -8.63
N GLU A 294 -12.42 17.71 -9.00
CA GLU A 294 -13.80 17.79 -9.44
C GLU A 294 -14.05 16.86 -10.64
N ILE A 295 -15.23 16.24 -10.64
CA ILE A 295 -15.73 15.38 -11.72
C ILE A 295 -16.70 16.20 -12.54
N ILE A 296 -16.38 16.37 -13.83
CA ILE A 296 -17.09 17.26 -14.73
C ILE A 296 -17.71 16.44 -15.87
N PRO A 297 -19.04 16.30 -15.94
CA PRO A 297 -19.71 15.68 -17.07
C PRO A 297 -19.51 16.48 -18.36
N LEU A 298 -19.17 15.78 -19.44
CA LEU A 298 -18.91 16.38 -20.75
C LEU A 298 -20.05 16.07 -21.73
N THR A 299 -20.17 16.92 -22.75
CA THR A 299 -21.12 16.72 -23.86
C THR A 299 -20.54 15.90 -25.01
N GLY A 300 -19.24 15.60 -24.98
CA GLY A 300 -18.49 14.98 -26.08
C GLY A 300 -18.02 15.97 -27.16
N ARG A 301 -18.48 17.23 -27.15
CA ARG A 301 -18.00 18.26 -28.09
C ARG A 301 -16.63 18.80 -27.65
N MET A 302 -15.77 19.09 -28.63
CA MET A 302 -14.43 19.64 -28.40
C MET A 302 -14.13 20.76 -29.40
N ARG A 303 -13.42 21.79 -28.95
CA ARG A 303 -12.85 22.84 -29.79
C ARG A 303 -11.34 22.87 -29.64
N ARG A 304 -10.62 23.17 -30.71
CA ARG A 304 -9.17 23.37 -30.68
C ARG A 304 -8.87 24.85 -30.92
N ILE A 305 -8.22 25.49 -29.95
CA ILE A 305 -7.77 26.88 -30.02
C ILE A 305 -6.26 26.86 -29.76
N GLU A 306 -5.47 27.45 -30.66
CA GLU A 306 -3.99 27.51 -30.54
C GLU A 306 -3.34 26.15 -30.22
N GLY A 307 -3.86 25.07 -30.81
CA GLY A 307 -3.34 23.71 -30.60
C GLY A 307 -3.84 23.01 -29.32
N VAL A 308 -4.41 23.74 -28.36
CA VAL A 308 -4.99 23.18 -27.13
C VAL A 308 -6.42 22.72 -27.39
N LYS A 309 -6.76 21.50 -26.95
CA LYS A 309 -8.14 20.99 -26.98
C LYS A 309 -8.89 21.46 -25.74
N TYR A 310 -10.12 21.91 -25.96
CA TYR A 310 -11.06 22.34 -24.94
C TYR A 310 -12.34 21.51 -25.04
N TYR A 311 -12.74 20.88 -23.93
CA TYR A 311 -13.88 19.98 -23.88
C TYR A 311 -15.10 20.66 -23.31
N ARG A 312 -16.22 20.52 -24.00
CA ARG A 312 -17.48 21.17 -23.67
C ARG A 312 -18.17 20.45 -22.51
N THR A 313 -18.33 21.14 -21.39
CA THR A 313 -19.06 20.66 -20.20
C THR A 313 -20.57 20.72 -20.41
N LYS A 314 -21.35 19.95 -19.65
CA LYS A 314 -22.83 19.98 -19.73
C LYS A 314 -23.42 21.35 -19.35
N ASP A 315 -22.75 22.09 -18.48
CA ASP A 315 -23.27 23.32 -17.86
C ASP A 315 -23.06 24.61 -18.68
N GLN A 316 -22.48 24.59 -19.88
CA GLN A 316 -22.27 25.88 -20.59
C GLN A 316 -20.82 26.25 -20.95
N ARG A 317 -19.84 25.61 -20.32
CA ARG A 317 -18.43 26.04 -20.36
C ARG A 317 -17.50 25.04 -21.06
N TYR A 318 -16.21 25.35 -21.05
CA TYR A 318 -15.14 24.47 -21.54
C TYR A 318 -14.09 24.21 -20.47
N VAL A 319 -13.42 23.06 -20.57
CA VAL A 319 -12.24 22.72 -19.76
C VAL A 319 -11.06 22.37 -20.66
N SER A 320 -9.86 22.80 -20.28
CA SER A 320 -8.63 22.58 -21.03
C SER A 320 -8.10 21.16 -20.88
N GLN A 321 -7.64 20.54 -21.99
CA GLN A 321 -6.96 19.24 -21.96
C GLN A 321 -5.74 19.21 -21.04
N LEU A 322 -5.09 20.36 -20.83
CA LEU A 322 -3.90 20.46 -19.98
C LEU A 322 -4.25 20.31 -18.49
N ASP A 323 -5.48 20.62 -18.10
CA ASP A 323 -5.91 20.65 -16.70
C ASP A 323 -6.69 19.42 -16.27
N VAL A 324 -7.20 18.63 -17.23
CA VAL A 324 -8.12 17.52 -16.95
C VAL A 324 -7.65 16.19 -17.53
N GLY A 325 -8.00 15.10 -16.84
CA GLY A 325 -7.90 13.73 -17.32
C GLY A 325 -9.27 13.28 -17.80
N LEU A 326 -9.34 12.58 -18.94
CA LEU A 326 -10.62 12.19 -19.51
C LEU A 326 -10.90 10.71 -19.25
N ALA A 327 -12.16 10.40 -18.92
CA ALA A 327 -12.72 9.08 -19.09
C ALA A 327 -13.76 9.15 -20.22
N VAL A 328 -13.52 8.41 -21.29
CA VAL A 328 -14.33 8.40 -22.50
C VAL A 328 -14.51 6.97 -22.97
N ALA A 329 -15.58 6.70 -23.72
CA ALA A 329 -15.71 5.40 -24.36
C ALA A 329 -14.62 5.23 -25.44
N PRO A 330 -14.07 4.02 -25.61
CA PRO A 330 -13.09 3.76 -26.65
C PRO A 330 -13.72 3.93 -28.04
N SER A 331 -12.93 4.38 -29.00
CA SER A 331 -13.38 4.52 -30.40
C SER A 331 -13.63 3.18 -31.09
N ALA A 332 -12.98 2.11 -30.60
CA ALA A 332 -13.17 0.74 -31.04
C ALA A 332 -13.28 -0.19 -29.84
N TRP A 333 -14.26 -1.09 -29.85
CA TRP A 333 -14.48 -2.03 -28.76
C TRP A 333 -13.50 -3.19 -28.84
N PRO A 334 -12.84 -3.55 -27.73
CA PRO A 334 -12.00 -4.74 -27.69
C PRO A 334 -12.87 -6.01 -27.72
N ALA A 335 -12.29 -7.13 -28.14
CA ALA A 335 -13.01 -8.41 -28.22
C ALA A 335 -13.65 -8.83 -26.88
N VAL A 336 -13.03 -8.48 -25.74
CA VAL A 336 -13.58 -8.72 -24.40
C VAL A 336 -14.89 -7.95 -24.17
N ALA A 337 -15.00 -6.72 -24.68
CA ALA A 337 -16.22 -5.92 -24.59
C ALA A 337 -17.33 -6.51 -25.47
N GLU A 338 -16.99 -6.97 -26.68
CA GLU A 338 -17.95 -7.60 -27.61
C GLU A 338 -18.52 -8.91 -27.05
N LYS A 339 -17.75 -9.62 -26.22
CA LYS A 339 -18.20 -10.83 -25.51
C LYS A 339 -19.04 -10.54 -24.26
N GLY A 340 -19.23 -9.27 -23.88
CA GLY A 340 -19.95 -8.92 -22.66
C GLY A 340 -19.16 -9.17 -21.37
N GLU A 341 -17.85 -9.42 -21.46
CA GLU A 341 -17.01 -9.75 -20.31
C GLU A 341 -16.62 -8.49 -19.50
N LYS A 342 -16.20 -8.69 -18.25
CA LYS A 342 -15.58 -7.66 -17.41
C LYS A 342 -14.18 -7.31 -17.95
N TRP A 343 -13.86 -6.02 -18.04
CA TRP A 343 -12.50 -5.56 -18.37
C TRP A 343 -12.16 -4.20 -17.77
N ILE A 344 -10.86 -3.94 -17.65
CA ILE A 344 -10.29 -2.68 -17.16
C ILE A 344 -9.68 -1.93 -18.35
N GLU A 345 -9.97 -0.65 -18.46
CA GLU A 345 -9.28 0.28 -19.36
C GLU A 345 -8.38 1.21 -18.54
N VAL A 346 -7.15 1.43 -19.01
CA VAL A 346 -6.23 2.41 -18.43
C VAL A 346 -5.63 3.27 -19.54
N SER A 347 -5.80 4.60 -19.43
CA SER A 347 -5.15 5.57 -20.31
C SER A 347 -3.97 6.23 -19.62
N ILE A 348 -2.79 6.14 -20.23
CA ILE A 348 -1.55 6.74 -19.71
C ILE A 348 -1.59 8.28 -19.88
N GLN A 349 -2.14 8.81 -20.95
CA GLN A 349 -2.18 10.23 -21.24
C GLN A 349 -3.20 10.92 -20.32
N HIS A 350 -4.35 10.28 -20.13
CA HIS A 350 -5.40 10.82 -19.30
C HIS A 350 -5.23 10.49 -17.81
N GLN A 351 -4.36 9.53 -17.46
CA GLN A 351 -4.16 9.07 -16.09
C GLN A 351 -5.49 8.65 -15.45
N THR A 352 -6.29 7.92 -16.21
CA THR A 352 -7.61 7.44 -15.81
C THR A 352 -7.69 5.92 -15.92
N LEU A 353 -8.55 5.34 -15.10
CA LEU A 353 -8.95 3.94 -15.16
C LEU A 353 -10.47 3.88 -15.23
N VAL A 354 -10.99 3.03 -16.12
CA VAL A 354 -12.42 2.76 -16.26
C VAL A 354 -12.66 1.26 -16.13
N LEU A 355 -13.63 0.88 -15.30
CA LEU A 355 -14.14 -0.49 -15.22
C LEU A 355 -15.31 -0.64 -16.19
N TRP A 356 -15.34 -1.75 -16.92
CA TRP A 356 -16.33 -2.02 -17.95
C TRP A 356 -16.95 -3.41 -17.79
N GLU A 357 -18.26 -3.51 -18.03
CA GLU A 357 -18.98 -4.77 -18.21
C GLU A 357 -19.55 -4.81 -19.63
N GLY A 358 -18.90 -5.59 -20.51
CA GLY A 358 -19.12 -5.47 -21.94
C GLY A 358 -18.82 -4.05 -22.43
N LYS A 359 -19.85 -3.36 -22.93
CA LYS A 359 -19.78 -1.96 -23.40
C LYS A 359 -20.30 -0.94 -22.38
N ARG A 360 -20.69 -1.39 -21.18
CA ARG A 360 -21.24 -0.54 -20.13
C ARG A 360 -20.15 -0.14 -19.13
N PRO A 361 -19.87 1.16 -18.95
CA PRO A 361 -18.91 1.60 -17.95
C PRO A 361 -19.56 1.53 -16.56
N VAL A 362 -18.82 1.07 -15.55
CA VAL A 362 -19.35 0.87 -14.18
C VAL A 362 -18.67 1.75 -13.14
N TYR A 363 -17.41 2.11 -13.37
CA TYR A 363 -16.62 2.93 -12.45
C TYR A 363 -15.53 3.67 -13.22
N ALA A 364 -15.22 4.91 -12.82
CA ALA A 364 -14.08 5.64 -13.35
C ALA A 364 -13.32 6.36 -12.24
N THR A 365 -11.98 6.36 -12.31
CA THR A 365 -11.12 7.07 -11.36
C THR A 365 -9.84 7.60 -12.03
N LEU A 366 -9.08 8.38 -11.26
CA LEU A 366 -7.70 8.77 -11.57
C LEU A 366 -6.70 7.70 -11.09
N VAL A 367 -5.63 7.51 -11.86
CA VAL A 367 -4.50 6.64 -11.51
C VAL A 367 -3.17 7.39 -11.61
N SER A 368 -2.10 6.77 -11.13
CA SER A 368 -0.72 7.20 -11.37
C SER A 368 0.07 6.07 -12.02
N THR A 369 0.33 6.16 -13.31
CA THR A 369 1.13 5.17 -14.06
C THR A 369 2.63 5.46 -13.94
N GLY A 370 3.44 4.69 -14.68
CA GLY A 370 4.89 4.83 -14.74
C GLY A 370 5.35 6.24 -15.09
N GLN A 371 6.30 6.78 -14.32
CA GLN A 371 6.74 8.18 -14.40
C GLN A 371 7.29 8.59 -15.78
N ALA A 372 7.77 7.62 -16.58
CA ALA A 372 8.24 7.89 -17.94
C ALA A 372 7.10 8.08 -18.96
N GLY A 373 5.83 8.00 -18.53
CA GLY A 373 4.65 8.23 -19.37
C GLY A 373 4.66 7.32 -20.60
N MET A 374 4.73 7.94 -21.78
CA MET A 374 4.73 7.26 -23.08
C MET A 374 6.09 6.69 -23.51
N GLY A 375 7.09 6.71 -22.62
CA GLY A 375 8.41 6.12 -22.86
C GLY A 375 8.36 4.61 -23.14
N ASP A 376 9.52 4.04 -23.51
CA ASP A 376 9.65 2.60 -23.73
C ASP A 376 9.72 1.85 -22.39
N PRO A 377 8.75 0.98 -22.06
CA PRO A 377 8.73 0.24 -20.80
C PRO A 377 9.91 -0.74 -20.64
N LYS A 378 10.62 -1.10 -21.71
CA LYS A 378 11.79 -2.00 -21.62
C LYS A 378 13.05 -1.30 -21.10
N THR A 379 13.12 0.02 -21.28
CA THR A 379 14.33 0.81 -21.01
C THR A 379 14.07 1.92 -20.00
N THR A 380 12.80 2.14 -19.63
CA THR A 380 12.37 3.21 -18.73
C THR A 380 11.38 2.68 -17.69
N THR A 381 10.91 3.57 -16.83
CA THR A 381 9.88 3.30 -15.81
C THR A 381 8.46 3.49 -16.35
N ALA A 382 8.27 3.39 -17.67
CA ALA A 382 6.95 3.49 -18.30
C ALA A 382 6.12 2.24 -17.99
N THR A 383 4.80 2.42 -17.89
CA THR A 383 3.87 1.29 -17.79
C THR A 383 3.77 0.60 -19.15
N VAL A 384 3.78 -0.73 -19.14
CA VAL A 384 3.63 -1.51 -20.37
C VAL A 384 2.24 -1.31 -20.99
N ARG A 385 2.20 -1.08 -22.31
CA ARG A 385 0.96 -0.94 -23.10
C ARG A 385 0.56 -2.27 -23.73
N GLY A 386 -0.74 -2.47 -23.94
CA GLY A 386 -1.30 -3.68 -24.55
C GLY A 386 -2.49 -4.26 -23.78
N ALA A 387 -2.92 -5.45 -24.21
CA ALA A 387 -3.94 -6.23 -23.53
C ALA A 387 -3.29 -7.33 -22.70
N PHE A 388 -3.65 -7.41 -21.42
CA PHE A 388 -3.14 -8.41 -20.47
C PHE A 388 -4.29 -9.03 -19.68
N ARG A 389 -3.98 -10.08 -18.94
CA ARG A 389 -4.86 -10.63 -17.91
C ARG A 389 -4.18 -10.58 -16.56
N ILE A 390 -4.97 -10.35 -15.52
CA ILE A 390 -4.53 -10.55 -14.14
C ILE A 390 -4.06 -12.01 -14.01
N ARG A 391 -2.92 -12.21 -13.33
CA ARG A 391 -2.26 -13.51 -13.14
C ARG A 391 -2.35 -13.99 -11.70
N ASN A 392 -2.33 -13.05 -10.77
CA ASN A 392 -2.52 -13.31 -9.35
C ASN A 392 -2.95 -12.03 -8.63
N LYS A 393 -3.54 -12.23 -7.46
CA LYS A 393 -4.06 -11.17 -6.60
C LYS A 393 -3.61 -11.42 -5.17
N HIS A 394 -3.22 -10.35 -4.48
CA HIS A 394 -2.77 -10.37 -3.09
C HIS A 394 -3.51 -9.29 -2.29
N ILE A 395 -4.13 -9.67 -1.17
CA ILE A 395 -4.75 -8.70 -0.26
C ILE A 395 -3.72 -7.68 0.20
N THR A 396 -2.54 -8.16 0.60
CA THR A 396 -1.34 -7.34 0.78
C THR A 396 -0.08 -8.16 0.46
N ALA A 397 1.00 -7.49 0.04
CA ALA A 397 2.34 -8.06 0.02
C ALA A 397 3.42 -6.99 0.22
N THR A 398 4.64 -7.39 0.57
CA THR A 398 5.76 -6.44 0.63
C THR A 398 6.23 -6.08 -0.78
N MET A 399 6.45 -4.79 -1.02
CA MET A 399 7.14 -4.26 -2.20
C MET A 399 8.36 -3.42 -1.79
N ASP A 400 9.43 -3.47 -2.57
CA ASP A 400 10.61 -2.63 -2.36
C ASP A 400 10.69 -1.46 -3.35
N SER A 401 11.76 -0.67 -3.30
CA SER A 401 11.93 0.55 -4.10
C SER A 401 11.98 0.31 -5.62
N ASN A 402 12.02 -0.94 -6.06
CA ASN A 402 11.90 -1.32 -7.47
C ASN A 402 10.48 -1.81 -7.81
N GLU A 403 9.49 -1.60 -6.92
CA GLU A 403 8.11 -2.09 -7.02
C GLU A 403 8.02 -3.62 -7.22
N SER A 404 9.12 -4.32 -6.98
CA SER A 404 9.20 -5.77 -7.02
C SER A 404 8.65 -6.32 -5.70
N SER A 405 7.73 -7.29 -5.78
CA SER A 405 7.28 -7.99 -4.57
C SER A 405 8.13 -9.21 -4.30
N SER A 406 8.26 -9.57 -3.02
CA SER A 406 8.92 -10.80 -2.59
C SER A 406 8.14 -12.07 -2.95
N VAL A 407 6.92 -11.93 -3.48
CA VAL A 407 6.01 -13.04 -3.82
C VAL A 407 5.62 -13.06 -5.30
N GLY A 408 5.97 -12.03 -6.06
CA GLY A 408 5.75 -11.93 -7.49
C GLY A 408 6.73 -12.87 -8.20
N GLY A 409 6.21 -13.97 -8.74
CA GLY A 409 7.00 -15.02 -9.35
C GLY A 409 8.11 -14.48 -10.27
N ARG A 410 9.37 -14.73 -9.87
CA ARG A 410 10.44 -14.91 -10.86
C ARG A 410 9.98 -16.04 -11.79
N ALA A 411 10.24 -15.86 -13.09
CA ALA A 411 10.04 -16.92 -14.06
C ALA A 411 10.73 -18.20 -13.56
N ASP A 412 10.01 -19.33 -13.64
CA ASP A 412 10.54 -20.66 -13.34
C ASP A 412 11.91 -20.82 -14.02
N THR A 413 12.96 -20.80 -13.21
CA THR A 413 14.23 -21.42 -13.54
C THR A 413 14.57 -22.33 -12.39
N THR A 414 14.61 -23.60 -12.74
CA THR A 414 14.97 -24.76 -11.94
C THR A 414 16.27 -24.60 -11.15
N ALA A 415 16.29 -25.25 -9.99
CA ALA A 415 17.43 -25.73 -9.22
C ALA A 415 18.25 -24.71 -8.41
N ASP A 416 18.23 -24.93 -7.09
CA ASP A 416 19.16 -24.43 -6.09
C ASP A 416 20.64 -24.69 -6.47
N ALA A 417 21.50 -23.74 -6.09
CA ALA A 417 22.91 -24.03 -5.78
C ALA A 417 23.40 -23.13 -4.62
N PRO A 418 24.26 -23.65 -3.73
CA PRO A 418 24.38 -23.20 -2.35
C PRO A 418 25.33 -22.02 -2.14
N SER A 419 25.19 -21.40 -0.97
CA SER A 419 26.00 -20.27 -0.50
C SER A 419 27.50 -20.53 -0.59
N SER A 420 28.23 -19.73 -1.36
CA SER A 420 29.68 -19.65 -1.27
C SER A 420 30.10 -18.44 -0.44
N SER A 421 30.68 -18.75 0.72
CA SER A 421 31.56 -17.91 1.53
C SER A 421 32.54 -17.07 0.69
N ARG A 422 32.65 -15.77 0.98
CA ARG A 422 33.83 -14.94 0.70
C ARG A 422 34.20 -14.28 2.03
N GLY A 423 35.35 -14.55 2.66
CA GLY A 423 36.68 -14.67 2.08
C GLY A 423 37.36 -13.31 2.23
N ALA A 424 38.11 -13.13 3.32
CA ALA A 424 38.75 -11.89 3.73
C ALA A 424 40.02 -11.54 2.92
N LYS A 425 40.39 -10.24 3.02
CA LYS A 425 41.71 -9.57 2.80
C LYS A 425 42.03 -8.95 1.42
N PRO A 426 42.98 -7.99 1.31
CA PRO A 426 43.49 -6.99 2.29
C PRO A 426 43.67 -5.55 1.74
N ASP A 427 43.97 -4.63 2.66
CA ASP A 427 44.43 -3.24 2.49
C ASP A 427 45.71 -3.05 1.66
N LYS A 428 45.71 -2.01 0.81
CA LYS A 428 46.83 -1.11 0.39
C LYS A 428 46.16 0.18 -0.12
N GLY A 429 46.52 1.44 0.17
CA GLY A 429 47.67 2.08 0.81
C GLY A 429 47.96 3.41 0.09
N GLY A 430 47.46 4.54 0.61
CA GLY A 430 47.98 5.93 0.44
C GLY A 430 47.46 6.81 -0.73
N PRO A 431 47.64 8.15 -0.69
CA PRO A 431 47.70 9.06 0.47
C PRO A 431 46.80 10.32 0.35
N SER A 432 46.64 10.97 1.51
CA SER A 432 45.90 12.19 1.86
C SER A 432 46.38 13.48 1.18
N LYS A 433 45.44 14.40 0.89
CA LYS A 433 45.73 15.84 0.74
C LYS A 433 44.84 16.69 1.66
N GLU A 434 45.51 17.57 2.37
CA GLU A 434 45.07 18.46 3.44
C GLU A 434 44.17 19.62 2.94
N ARG A 435 43.30 20.13 3.83
CA ARG A 435 42.61 21.42 3.70
C ARG A 435 43.31 22.45 4.59
N PRO A 436 43.53 23.70 4.15
CA PRO A 436 44.06 24.73 5.02
C PRO A 436 42.97 25.49 5.80
N ALA A 437 43.44 26.11 6.88
CA ALA A 437 42.71 26.68 8.01
C ALA A 437 42.19 28.13 7.83
N LYS A 438 41.33 28.54 8.77
CA LYS A 438 40.69 29.85 8.99
C LYS A 438 41.65 31.01 9.33
N LYS A 439 41.17 32.24 9.14
CA LYS A 439 41.44 33.40 10.03
C LYS A 439 40.16 34.25 10.32
N PRO A 440 40.10 35.01 11.43
CA PRO A 440 38.86 35.60 12.00
C PRO A 440 38.84 37.15 12.17
N GLY A 441 37.65 37.70 12.50
CA GLY A 441 37.41 39.07 13.01
C GLY A 441 36.03 39.59 12.57
N ALA A 442 34.95 39.56 13.37
CA ALA A 442 34.55 40.32 14.56
C ALA A 442 33.79 41.63 14.26
N ALA A 443 32.47 41.66 14.53
CA ALA A 443 31.71 42.79 15.12
C ALA A 443 30.27 42.35 15.47
N ALA A 444 29.71 42.95 16.54
CA ALA A 444 28.52 42.54 17.27
C ALA A 444 27.18 43.18 16.81
N LYS A 445 26.09 42.67 17.41
CA LYS A 445 24.63 42.77 17.14
C LYS A 445 24.00 44.19 17.09
N PRO A 446 22.74 44.26 16.61
CA PRO A 446 21.64 44.65 17.50
C PRO A 446 20.49 43.62 17.59
N GLU A 447 19.69 43.76 18.65
CA GLU A 447 18.58 42.90 19.07
C GLU A 447 17.23 43.20 18.39
N GLU A 448 16.35 42.19 18.52
CA GLU A 448 14.89 42.16 18.44
C GLU A 448 14.14 42.35 17.11
N GLY A 449 13.15 41.45 16.92
CA GLY A 449 12.24 41.38 15.79
C GLY A 449 11.99 39.93 15.40
N ALA A 450 10.84 39.38 15.80
CA ALA A 450 10.38 38.02 15.50
C ALA A 450 10.66 37.65 14.03
N LYS A 451 11.56 36.68 13.81
CA LYS A 451 11.87 36.21 12.45
C LYS A 451 10.72 35.37 11.93
N THR A 452 10.11 35.85 10.85
CA THR A 452 9.28 35.07 9.93
C THR A 452 10.04 33.79 9.53
N PRO A 453 9.43 32.60 9.63
CA PRO A 453 10.04 31.33 9.24
C PRO A 453 10.60 31.40 7.81
N ARG A 454 11.84 30.92 7.59
CA ARG A 454 12.46 30.88 6.24
C ARG A 454 12.46 29.45 5.74
N LYS A 455 12.34 29.31 4.42
CA LYS A 455 12.33 28.06 3.64
C LYS A 455 13.22 26.96 4.24
N GLY A 456 12.58 25.95 4.84
CA GLY A 456 13.23 24.92 5.66
C GLY A 456 12.40 24.51 6.88
N ASP A 457 11.48 25.36 7.29
CA ASP A 457 10.52 25.06 8.36
C ASP A 457 9.34 24.25 7.81
N GLY A 458 9.39 22.93 7.99
CA GLY A 458 8.20 22.07 8.04
C GLY A 458 7.26 22.03 6.82
N GLU A 459 7.74 21.98 5.57
CA GLU A 459 6.87 21.72 4.42
C GLU A 459 6.63 20.22 4.20
N TYR A 460 5.61 19.67 4.86
CA TYR A 460 4.84 18.55 4.32
C TYR A 460 3.84 19.13 3.31
N GLY A 461 4.10 18.95 2.01
CA GLY A 461 3.21 19.45 0.95
C GLY A 461 3.88 19.72 -0.40
N VAL A 462 5.23 19.80 -0.45
CA VAL A 462 5.97 19.96 -1.70
C VAL A 462 6.68 18.65 -2.05
N THR A 463 6.27 18.01 -3.15
CA THR A 463 6.91 16.81 -3.70
C THR A 463 8.28 17.17 -4.31
N ARG A 464 9.32 17.28 -3.49
CA ARG A 464 10.70 17.10 -3.97
C ARG A 464 10.98 15.60 -4.11
N ARG A 465 11.63 15.21 -5.20
CA ARG A 465 12.10 13.86 -5.57
C ARG A 465 12.22 12.93 -4.35
N ARG A 466 11.33 11.96 -4.22
CA ARG A 466 11.62 10.72 -3.48
C ARG A 466 11.97 9.68 -4.55
N GLY A 467 13.23 9.65 -4.94
CA GLY A 467 13.74 8.86 -6.07
C GLY A 467 15.27 8.74 -6.13
N GLU A 468 15.97 9.13 -5.06
CA GLU A 468 17.31 8.62 -4.75
C GLU A 468 17.24 8.03 -3.34
N GLY A 469 17.22 6.70 -3.26
CA GLY A 469 17.22 5.94 -2.01
C GLY A 469 16.16 4.85 -1.92
N THR A 470 16.56 3.71 -1.36
CA THR A 470 15.74 2.51 -1.09
C THR A 470 14.66 2.79 -0.03
N TYR A 471 13.39 2.82 -0.41
CA TYR A 471 12.26 2.69 0.53
C TYR A 471 11.68 1.27 0.46
N ALA A 472 11.18 0.76 1.58
CA ALA A 472 10.48 -0.52 1.64
C ALA A 472 9.04 -0.27 2.11
N LEU A 473 8.08 -0.86 1.40
CA LEU A 473 6.66 -0.73 1.70
C LEU A 473 6.16 -2.12 2.12
N LYS A 474 5.95 -2.29 3.43
CA LYS A 474 5.38 -3.52 3.96
C LYS A 474 3.87 -3.50 3.76
N ASP A 475 3.33 -4.64 3.31
CA ASP A 475 1.91 -4.85 3.10
C ASP A 475 1.24 -3.82 2.18
N VAL A 476 1.80 -3.57 0.99
CA VAL A 476 1.10 -2.81 -0.06
C VAL A 476 -0.26 -3.46 -0.34
N PRO A 477 -1.39 -2.75 -0.21
CA PRO A 477 -2.71 -3.34 -0.37
C PRO A 477 -3.11 -3.64 -1.82
N TYR A 478 -3.94 -4.67 -1.97
CA TYR A 478 -4.76 -4.96 -3.14
C TYR A 478 -3.98 -5.05 -4.45
N ILE A 479 -2.91 -5.85 -4.43
CA ILE A 479 -2.00 -6.02 -5.56
C ILE A 479 -2.59 -7.01 -6.57
N GLN A 480 -2.52 -6.68 -7.85
CA GLN A 480 -3.01 -7.50 -8.96
C GLN A 480 -1.99 -7.47 -10.09
N TYR A 481 -1.19 -8.53 -10.22
CA TYR A 481 -0.17 -8.59 -11.28
C TYR A 481 -0.79 -8.97 -12.62
N PHE A 482 -0.39 -8.30 -13.70
CA PHE A 482 -0.89 -8.60 -15.06
C PHE A 482 0.24 -8.87 -16.07
N ALA A 483 1.44 -8.34 -15.83
CA ALA A 483 2.64 -8.58 -16.63
C ALA A 483 3.87 -8.62 -15.71
N ALA A 484 4.99 -9.19 -16.17
CA ALA A 484 6.19 -9.44 -15.36
C ALA A 484 6.66 -8.18 -14.60
N GLY A 485 6.40 -8.12 -13.29
CA GLY A 485 6.72 -6.98 -12.43
C GLY A 485 5.71 -5.81 -12.44
N TYR A 486 4.71 -5.82 -13.33
CA TYR A 486 3.68 -4.79 -13.41
C TYR A 486 2.39 -5.24 -12.72
N ALA A 487 1.88 -4.38 -11.83
CA ALA A 487 0.65 -4.62 -11.10
C ALA A 487 -0.22 -3.36 -10.99
N LEU A 488 -1.52 -3.57 -10.77
CA LEU A 488 -2.37 -2.58 -10.13
C LEU A 488 -2.26 -2.74 -8.61
N HIS A 489 -2.16 -1.66 -7.84
CA HIS A 489 -2.21 -1.75 -6.38
C HIS A 489 -2.59 -0.41 -5.72
N ALA A 490 -2.93 -0.48 -4.44
CA ALA A 490 -3.14 0.72 -3.62
C ALA A 490 -1.79 1.43 -3.37
N ALA A 491 -1.79 2.76 -3.49
CA ALA A 491 -0.66 3.60 -3.10
C ALA A 491 -1.04 4.50 -1.92
N TYR A 492 -0.94 3.96 -0.71
CA TYR A 492 -1.28 4.71 0.51
C TYR A 492 -0.23 5.78 0.88
N TRP A 493 0.96 5.73 0.30
CA TRP A 493 2.08 6.65 0.59
C TRP A 493 2.03 7.98 -0.17
N HIS A 494 1.10 8.16 -1.11
CA HIS A 494 0.98 9.40 -1.86
C HIS A 494 -0.45 9.71 -2.30
N ASP A 495 -0.69 10.97 -2.63
CA ASP A 495 -2.01 11.44 -3.06
C ASP A 495 -1.94 12.27 -4.36
N VAL A 496 -1.25 11.76 -5.39
CA VAL A 496 -1.07 12.48 -6.66
C VAL A 496 -1.69 11.77 -7.87
N PHE A 497 -2.76 11.02 -7.63
CA PHE A 497 -3.56 10.39 -8.69
C PHE A 497 -3.96 11.43 -9.75
N GLY A 498 -3.78 11.07 -11.03
CA GLY A 498 -3.87 11.97 -12.18
C GLY A 498 -2.51 12.37 -12.77
N THR A 499 -1.40 12.01 -12.11
CA THR A 499 -0.05 12.31 -12.58
C THR A 499 0.82 11.04 -12.58
N PRO A 500 1.60 10.78 -13.65
CA PRO A 500 2.55 9.66 -13.67
C PRO A 500 3.56 9.75 -12.51
N ARG A 501 3.79 8.65 -11.79
CA ARG A 501 4.64 8.62 -10.59
C ARG A 501 5.33 7.29 -10.29
N SER A 502 4.76 6.16 -10.70
CA SER A 502 5.30 4.84 -10.32
C SER A 502 6.56 4.48 -11.11
N HIS A 503 7.16 3.34 -10.79
CA HIS A 503 8.26 2.72 -11.56
C HIS A 503 7.75 1.72 -12.62
N GLY A 504 6.45 1.73 -12.90
CA GLY A 504 5.81 0.90 -13.92
C GLY A 504 4.42 0.45 -13.51
N CYS A 505 4.18 0.23 -12.21
CA CYS A 505 2.88 -0.16 -11.69
C CYS A 505 1.79 0.90 -11.93
N ILE A 506 0.53 0.50 -11.75
CA ILE A 506 -0.62 1.41 -11.84
C ILE A 506 -1.08 1.67 -10.40
N ASN A 507 -0.69 2.84 -9.89
CA ASN A 507 -1.02 3.25 -8.52
C ASN A 507 -2.44 3.81 -8.48
N MET A 508 -3.24 3.30 -7.56
CA MET A 508 -4.61 3.74 -7.27
C MET A 508 -4.72 4.27 -5.84
N SER A 509 -5.75 5.06 -5.55
CA SER A 509 -6.07 5.38 -4.15
C SER A 509 -6.42 4.09 -3.39
N PRO A 510 -6.30 4.06 -2.06
CA PRO A 510 -6.69 2.87 -1.30
C PRO A 510 -8.15 2.45 -1.56
N ILE A 511 -9.08 3.40 -1.70
CA ILE A 511 -10.49 3.14 -1.96
C ILE A 511 -10.69 2.59 -3.37
N ASP A 512 -10.06 3.22 -4.37
CA ASP A 512 -10.12 2.76 -5.76
C ASP A 512 -9.55 1.35 -5.91
N ALA A 513 -8.38 1.10 -5.31
CA ALA A 513 -7.74 -0.21 -5.34
C ALA A 513 -8.60 -1.30 -4.70
N HIS A 514 -9.24 -0.98 -3.57
CA HIS A 514 -10.18 -1.87 -2.90
C HIS A 514 -11.38 -2.20 -3.80
N ARG A 515 -12.02 -1.18 -4.36
CA ARG A 515 -13.15 -1.32 -5.28
C ARG A 515 -12.81 -2.16 -6.53
N VAL A 516 -11.63 -1.93 -7.12
CA VAL A 516 -11.15 -2.69 -8.28
C VAL A 516 -10.80 -4.13 -7.89
N PHE A 517 -10.18 -4.34 -6.73
CA PHE A 517 -9.80 -5.67 -6.26
C PHE A 517 -10.98 -6.57 -5.94
N LEU A 518 -12.07 -6.03 -5.39
CA LEU A 518 -13.30 -6.78 -5.14
C LEU A 518 -14.09 -7.06 -6.43
N TRP A 519 -13.94 -6.22 -7.46
CA TRP A 519 -14.70 -6.38 -8.71
C TRP A 519 -14.07 -7.35 -9.72
N THR A 520 -12.74 -7.41 -9.71
CA THR A 520 -11.93 -8.24 -10.61
C THR A 520 -11.93 -9.70 -10.22
N GLU A 521 -11.78 -10.56 -11.22
CA GLU A 521 -11.67 -12.00 -11.07
C GLU A 521 -10.21 -12.47 -11.13
N PRO A 522 -9.90 -13.63 -10.52
CA PRO A 522 -10.75 -14.39 -9.61
C PRO A 522 -10.86 -13.72 -8.23
N GLN A 523 -11.93 -14.00 -7.50
CA GLN A 523 -12.07 -13.57 -6.11
C GLN A 523 -11.09 -14.32 -5.20
N VAL A 524 -10.45 -13.61 -4.27
CA VAL A 524 -9.65 -14.28 -3.22
C VAL A 524 -10.62 -15.03 -2.29
N PRO A 525 -10.48 -16.36 -2.12
CA PRO A 525 -11.40 -17.10 -1.28
C PRO A 525 -11.37 -16.64 0.18
N PRO A 526 -12.49 -16.78 0.93
CA PRO A 526 -12.50 -16.49 2.36
C PRO A 526 -11.39 -17.24 3.11
N GLY A 527 -10.65 -16.52 3.95
CA GLY A 527 -9.51 -17.05 4.72
C GLY A 527 -8.19 -17.13 3.95
N TRP A 528 -8.19 -16.95 2.63
CA TRP A 528 -6.96 -16.86 1.83
C TRP A 528 -6.45 -15.42 1.80
N HIS A 529 -5.14 -15.26 1.53
CA HIS A 529 -4.50 -13.95 1.41
C HIS A 529 -4.09 -13.61 -0.02
N ALA A 530 -3.88 -14.62 -0.85
CA ALA A 530 -3.61 -14.46 -2.27
C ALA A 530 -4.08 -15.66 -3.09
N ILE A 531 -4.29 -15.42 -4.37
CA ILE A 531 -4.76 -16.40 -5.35
C ILE A 531 -4.00 -16.24 -6.67
N ASN A 532 -3.66 -17.37 -7.29
CA ASN A 532 -3.16 -17.44 -8.66
C ASN A 532 -4.28 -17.82 -9.61
N THR A 533 -4.31 -17.22 -10.80
CA THR A 533 -5.26 -17.59 -11.86
C THR A 533 -4.94 -18.95 -12.45
N GLY A 534 -5.95 -19.61 -12.98
CA GLY A 534 -5.81 -20.84 -13.74
C GLY A 534 -7.12 -21.61 -13.83
N GLU A 535 -7.08 -22.72 -14.55
CA GLU A 535 -8.22 -23.62 -14.77
C GLU A 535 -8.97 -23.97 -13.47
N GLU A 536 -8.25 -24.07 -12.35
CA GLU A 536 -8.82 -24.51 -11.07
C GLU A 536 -9.64 -23.44 -10.35
N LEU A 537 -9.29 -22.16 -10.54
CA LEU A 537 -9.81 -21.05 -9.72
C LEU A 537 -10.34 -19.86 -10.54
N GLY A 538 -10.29 -19.96 -11.87
CA GLY A 538 -10.77 -18.95 -12.80
C GLY A 538 -9.66 -18.15 -13.49
N GLU A 539 -10.03 -17.58 -14.62
CA GLU A 539 -9.19 -16.69 -15.40
C GLU A 539 -9.23 -15.27 -14.84
N GLY A 540 -8.13 -14.54 -15.00
CA GLY A 540 -8.05 -13.16 -14.53
C GLY A 540 -8.79 -12.18 -15.44
N THR A 541 -9.35 -11.13 -14.84
CA THR A 541 -9.97 -10.02 -15.60
C THR A 541 -8.97 -9.41 -16.59
N THR A 542 -9.47 -9.09 -17.78
CA THR A 542 -8.66 -8.46 -18.84
C THR A 542 -8.39 -7.00 -18.49
N ILE A 543 -7.16 -6.56 -18.70
CA ILE A 543 -6.75 -5.16 -18.60
C ILE A 543 -6.20 -4.69 -19.95
N ILE A 544 -6.65 -3.52 -20.40
CA ILE A 544 -6.21 -2.87 -21.63
C ILE A 544 -5.56 -1.55 -21.26
N ILE A 545 -4.28 -1.43 -21.54
CA ILE A 545 -3.48 -0.25 -21.26
C ILE A 545 -3.10 0.39 -22.58
N HIS A 546 -3.51 1.63 -22.75
CA HIS A 546 -3.30 2.38 -23.98
C HIS A 546 -2.79 3.79 -23.69
N GLU A 547 -2.71 4.58 -24.75
CA GLU A 547 -2.05 5.88 -24.72
C GLU A 547 -2.69 6.88 -23.78
#